data_AF-A0A3M1ASF7-F1
#
_entry.id   AF-A0A3M1ASF7-F1
#
_cell.length_a   1.000
_cell.length_b   1.000
_cell.length_c   1.000
_cell.angle_alpha   90.00
_cell.angle_beta   90.00
_cell.angle_gamma   90.00
#
_symmetry.space_group_name_H-M   'P 1'
#
loop_
_entity.id
_entity.type
_entity.pdbx_description
1 polymer ?
#
loop_
_entity_poly.entity_id
_entity_poly.type
_entity_poly.pdbx_seq_one_letter_code
_entity_poly.pdbx_strand_id
1 'polypeptide(L)'
;MENCEYSIGVAIHGVPLVLKSNHLPLIEYAKEHLNGLATPQIEKPKIEVHCLWSRGDWQPETNPFSSNGALNVIGKRMLGNRNELIWLNTLKMKGLQLRFRQESDRYLFEVAYKFHPKKEKLDHLPEYAYKKYFSLMSYLVYYPVTWYLETFRNWTVLHASALSYKDRGVMIGGLGGVGKTTTCMALVQYAGARLISENIIFTDGAYIYPFNEPIRLNAESLELLANGPEQLRPMKFPEGLKEKWLFHLDSKYLPQKVEPTALFLP
;
A
#
# COMPACT_ATOMS: atom_id res chain seq x y z
N MET A 1 2.33 -5.89 -23.74
CA MET A 1 2.68 -4.87 -22.73
C MET A 1 4.19 -4.71 -22.70
N GLU A 2 4.77 -4.20 -23.79
CA GLU A 2 6.22 -4.14 -24.01
C GLU A 2 6.87 -2.81 -23.56
N ASN A 3 6.11 -1.93 -22.90
CA ASN A 3 6.54 -0.54 -22.67
C ASN A 3 6.95 -0.22 -21.21
N CYS A 4 7.15 -1.22 -20.34
CA CYS A 4 7.59 -0.96 -18.96
C CYS A 4 9.12 -1.01 -18.86
N GLU A 5 9.75 0.16 -18.83
CA GLU A 5 11.21 0.30 -18.85
C GLU A 5 11.85 0.26 -17.46
N TYR A 6 11.10 0.62 -16.42
CA TYR A 6 11.63 0.76 -15.07
C TYR A 6 11.09 -0.32 -14.15
N SER A 7 11.92 -0.83 -13.24
CA SER A 7 11.51 -1.88 -12.30
C SER A 7 12.15 -1.76 -10.91
N ILE A 8 11.50 -2.41 -9.96
CA ILE A 8 11.96 -2.55 -8.57
C ILE A 8 11.46 -3.89 -8.01
N GLY A 9 12.30 -4.57 -7.23
CA GLY A 9 11.87 -5.71 -6.44
C GLY A 9 11.28 -5.26 -5.11
N VAL A 10 10.35 -6.03 -4.58
CA VAL A 10 9.68 -5.77 -3.30
C VAL A 10 9.57 -7.08 -2.53
N ALA A 11 9.99 -7.05 -1.27
CA ALA A 11 9.87 -8.20 -0.38
C ALA A 11 9.08 -7.80 0.88
N ILE A 12 7.81 -8.20 0.95
CA ILE A 12 6.97 -7.99 2.12
C ILE A 12 6.62 -9.35 2.70
N HIS A 13 7.02 -9.59 3.94
CA HIS A 13 6.82 -10.88 4.62
C HIS A 13 7.33 -12.07 3.80
N GLY A 14 8.41 -11.90 3.04
CA GLY A 14 8.95 -12.95 2.16
C GLY A 14 8.06 -13.30 0.96
N VAL A 15 7.11 -12.44 0.57
CA VAL A 15 6.41 -12.51 -0.72
C VAL A 15 7.24 -11.73 -1.74
N PRO A 16 7.86 -12.40 -2.73
CA PRO A 16 8.66 -11.71 -3.75
C PRO A 16 7.74 -11.13 -4.84
N LEU A 17 7.73 -9.79 -4.92
CA LEU A 17 6.99 -9.03 -5.91
C LEU A 17 7.96 -8.23 -6.78
N VAL A 18 7.67 -8.11 -8.08
CA VAL A 18 8.35 -7.15 -8.96
C VAL A 18 7.33 -6.14 -9.46
N LEU A 19 7.61 -4.86 -9.24
CA LEU A 19 6.83 -3.75 -9.80
C LEU A 19 7.58 -3.18 -11.00
N LYS A 20 6.91 -3.14 -12.15
CA LYS A 20 7.39 -2.53 -13.39
C LYS A 20 6.49 -1.36 -13.78
N SER A 21 7.06 -0.34 -14.39
CA SER A 21 6.32 0.82 -14.87
C SER A 21 6.99 1.45 -16.08
N ASN A 22 6.20 2.09 -16.94
CA ASN A 22 6.70 2.98 -18.00
C ASN A 22 7.03 4.41 -17.51
N HIS A 23 6.88 4.67 -16.21
CA HIS A 23 6.98 6.01 -15.62
C HIS A 23 7.93 6.01 -14.42
N LEU A 24 9.16 6.49 -14.63
CA LEU A 24 10.23 6.49 -13.64
C LEU A 24 9.87 7.19 -12.31
N PRO A 25 9.23 8.38 -12.30
CA PRO A 25 8.88 9.04 -11.03
C PRO A 25 7.99 8.21 -10.10
N LEU A 26 7.15 7.32 -10.66
CA LEU A 26 6.35 6.39 -9.86
C LEU A 26 7.22 5.31 -9.21
N ILE A 27 8.25 4.81 -9.91
CA ILE A 27 9.19 3.83 -9.36
C ILE A 27 10.09 4.47 -8.29
N GLU A 28 10.56 5.70 -8.51
CA GLU A 28 11.32 6.44 -7.50
C GLU A 28 10.48 6.71 -6.25
N TYR A 29 9.22 7.11 -6.44
CA TYR A 29 8.28 7.23 -5.33
C TYR A 29 8.06 5.90 -4.61
N ALA A 30 7.91 4.80 -5.35
CA ALA A 30 7.74 3.48 -4.75
C ALA A 30 8.97 3.06 -3.93
N LYS A 31 10.19 3.33 -4.41
CA LYS A 31 11.45 3.10 -3.66
C LYS A 31 11.45 3.82 -2.32
N GLU A 32 11.13 5.12 -2.32
CA GLU A 32 11.03 5.89 -1.09
C GLU A 32 9.90 5.34 -0.20
N HIS A 33 8.69 5.18 -0.74
CA HIS A 33 7.51 4.74 0.00
C HIS A 33 7.70 3.38 0.69
N LEU A 34 8.38 2.45 0.04
CA LEU A 34 8.64 1.10 0.56
C LEU A 34 9.86 1.05 1.49
N ASN A 35 10.73 2.06 1.45
CA ASN A 35 11.93 2.15 2.27
C ASN A 35 12.73 0.83 2.26
N GLY A 36 12.95 0.19 3.41
CA GLY A 36 13.72 -1.06 3.51
C GLY A 36 13.07 -2.30 2.88
N LEU A 37 11.85 -2.20 2.35
CA LEU A 37 11.15 -3.30 1.65
C LEU A 37 11.46 -3.31 0.15
N ALA A 38 11.98 -2.21 -0.38
CA ALA A 38 12.48 -2.11 -1.73
C ALA A 38 13.78 -2.92 -1.85
N THR A 39 13.84 -3.80 -2.85
CA THR A 39 15.02 -4.62 -3.15
C THR A 39 15.49 -4.36 -4.57
N PRO A 40 16.72 -4.80 -4.91
CA PRO A 40 17.10 -5.03 -6.29
C PRO A 40 16.11 -5.97 -7.01
N GLN A 41 16.25 -6.07 -8.32
CA GLN A 41 15.40 -6.92 -9.16
C GLN A 41 15.40 -8.38 -8.66
N ILE A 42 14.21 -8.99 -8.66
CA ILE A 42 14.02 -10.39 -8.26
C ILE A 42 13.83 -11.22 -9.53
N GLU A 43 14.64 -12.26 -9.72
CA GLU A 43 14.60 -13.10 -10.94
C GLU A 43 13.35 -13.98 -11.03
N LYS A 44 12.85 -14.45 -9.90
CA LYS A 44 11.71 -15.37 -9.79
C LYS A 44 10.61 -14.79 -8.89
N PRO A 45 9.92 -13.72 -9.31
CA PRO A 45 8.82 -13.17 -8.53
C PRO A 45 7.65 -14.15 -8.49
N LYS A 46 6.92 -14.15 -7.36
CA LYS A 46 5.60 -14.80 -7.25
C LYS A 46 4.49 -13.88 -7.75
N ILE A 47 4.70 -12.58 -7.62
CA ILE A 47 3.79 -11.55 -8.09
C ILE A 47 4.54 -10.61 -9.01
N GLU A 48 4.01 -10.38 -10.20
CA GLU A 48 4.52 -9.38 -11.11
C GLU A 48 3.45 -8.32 -11.34
N VAL A 49 3.81 -7.05 -11.16
CA VAL A 49 2.89 -5.92 -11.29
C VAL A 49 3.40 -5.01 -12.39
N HIS A 50 2.57 -4.75 -13.41
CA HIS A 50 2.91 -3.87 -14.52
C HIS A 50 2.02 -2.63 -14.48
N CYS A 51 2.59 -1.46 -14.27
CA CYS A 51 1.87 -0.20 -14.26
C CYS A 51 2.11 0.59 -15.56
N LEU A 52 1.07 0.74 -16.37
CA LEU A 52 1.03 1.71 -17.46
C LEU A 52 0.46 3.03 -16.95
N TRP A 53 1.34 4.01 -16.80
CA TRP A 53 0.98 5.39 -16.48
C TRP A 53 0.88 6.22 -17.77
N SER A 54 -0.19 7.00 -17.89
CA SER A 54 -0.39 7.94 -19.00
C SER A 54 -1.05 9.23 -18.52
N ARG A 55 -0.97 10.31 -19.32
CA ARG A 55 -1.61 11.61 -19.05
C ARG A 55 -2.68 11.90 -20.10
N GLY A 56 -3.71 12.66 -19.73
CA GLY A 56 -4.75 13.17 -20.64
C GLY A 56 -6.08 12.40 -20.55
N ASP A 57 -6.94 12.57 -21.55
CA ASP A 57 -8.31 12.01 -21.55
C ASP A 57 -8.37 10.57 -22.05
N TRP A 58 -9.23 9.76 -21.43
CA TRP A 58 -9.41 8.35 -21.82
C TRP A 58 -9.93 8.24 -23.26
N GLN A 59 -9.22 7.46 -24.08
CA GLN A 59 -9.69 7.09 -25.41
C GLN A 59 -10.04 5.59 -25.37
N PRO A 60 -11.31 5.21 -25.63
CA PRO A 60 -11.73 3.82 -25.61
C PRO A 60 -10.90 2.91 -26.53
N GLU A 61 -10.50 3.43 -27.69
CA GLU A 61 -9.64 2.75 -28.68
C GLU A 61 -8.28 2.35 -28.10
N THR A 62 -7.79 3.09 -27.10
CA THR A 62 -6.50 2.83 -26.45
C THR A 62 -6.66 2.06 -25.13
N ASN A 63 -7.83 1.44 -24.91
CA ASN A 63 -8.05 0.64 -23.70
C ASN A 63 -7.07 -0.56 -23.69
N PRO A 64 -6.11 -0.61 -22.74
CA PRO A 64 -5.15 -1.70 -22.68
C PRO A 64 -5.80 -3.04 -22.29
N PHE A 65 -7.03 -3.01 -21.75
CA PHE A 65 -7.78 -4.16 -21.29
C PHE A 65 -9.12 -4.26 -22.05
N SER A 66 -9.03 -4.47 -23.37
CA SER A 66 -10.20 -4.68 -24.22
C SER A 66 -10.86 -6.02 -23.92
N SER A 67 -12.21 -6.05 -23.94
CA SER A 67 -12.95 -7.30 -23.90
C SER A 67 -13.00 -7.86 -25.33
N ASN A 68 -12.30 -8.96 -25.58
CA ASN A 68 -12.38 -9.70 -26.85
C ASN A 68 -13.61 -10.63 -26.92
N GLY A 69 -14.58 -10.48 -26.00
CA GLY A 69 -15.77 -11.32 -25.90
C GLY A 69 -15.56 -12.66 -25.18
N ALA A 70 -14.33 -13.02 -24.80
CA ALA A 70 -14.05 -14.28 -24.09
C ALA A 70 -14.30 -14.22 -22.57
N LEU A 71 -14.55 -13.03 -22.02
CA LEU A 71 -14.76 -12.80 -20.60
C LEU A 71 -16.24 -12.61 -20.28
N ASN A 72 -16.70 -13.21 -19.19
CA ASN A 72 -18.06 -13.05 -18.71
C ASN A 72 -18.22 -11.70 -18.00
N VAL A 73 -19.40 -11.10 -18.10
CA VAL A 73 -19.76 -9.93 -17.30
C VAL A 73 -20.08 -10.39 -15.88
N ILE A 74 -19.17 -10.13 -14.93
CA ILE A 74 -19.37 -10.43 -13.50
C ILE A 74 -20.16 -9.30 -12.83
N GLY A 75 -20.02 -8.07 -13.33
CA GLY A 75 -20.80 -6.93 -12.89
C GLY A 75 -20.59 -5.72 -13.77
N LYS A 76 -21.23 -4.58 -13.43
CA LYS A 76 -21.23 -3.36 -14.26
C LYS A 76 -19.85 -2.84 -14.66
N ARG A 77 -18.80 -3.17 -13.90
CA ARG A 77 -17.42 -2.70 -14.10
C ARG A 77 -16.39 -3.83 -14.03
N MET A 78 -16.84 -5.07 -14.07
CA MET A 78 -15.97 -6.23 -13.90
C MET A 78 -16.27 -7.28 -14.94
N LEU A 79 -15.23 -7.75 -15.60
CA LEU A 79 -15.25 -8.85 -16.54
C LEU A 79 -14.34 -9.94 -16.01
N GLY A 80 -14.66 -11.20 -16.24
CA GLY A 80 -13.72 -12.25 -15.85
C GLY A 80 -14.19 -13.66 -16.15
N ASN A 81 -13.30 -14.59 -15.85
CA ASN A 81 -13.52 -16.02 -15.88
C ASN A 81 -12.68 -16.67 -14.74
N ARG A 82 -12.36 -17.96 -14.85
CA ARG A 82 -11.56 -18.66 -13.82
C ARG A 82 -10.12 -18.19 -13.70
N ASN A 83 -9.54 -17.65 -14.78
CA ASN A 83 -8.10 -17.37 -14.88
C ASN A 83 -7.78 -15.88 -15.01
N GLU A 84 -8.80 -15.06 -15.27
CA GLU A 84 -8.64 -13.63 -15.55
C GLU A 84 -9.78 -12.83 -14.93
N LEU A 85 -9.44 -11.70 -14.30
CA LEU A 85 -10.38 -10.69 -13.82
C LEU A 85 -9.92 -9.32 -14.33
N ILE A 86 -10.81 -8.57 -14.98
CA ILE A 86 -10.60 -7.18 -15.37
C ILE A 86 -11.57 -6.31 -14.57
N TRP A 87 -11.02 -5.34 -13.85
CA TRP A 87 -11.78 -4.30 -13.16
C TRP A 87 -11.61 -2.97 -13.89
N LEU A 88 -12.64 -2.60 -14.65
CA LEU A 88 -12.62 -1.47 -15.59
C LEU A 88 -12.70 -0.09 -14.90
N ASN A 89 -13.13 -0.03 -13.63
CA ASN A 89 -13.22 1.20 -12.84
C ASN A 89 -13.46 0.89 -11.35
N THR A 90 -12.54 1.31 -10.48
CA THR A 90 -12.57 1.03 -9.04
C THR A 90 -13.46 1.97 -8.21
N LEU A 91 -14.09 2.97 -8.83
CA LEU A 91 -14.78 4.13 -8.21
C LEU A 91 -13.91 5.03 -7.33
N LYS A 92 -13.06 4.43 -6.47
CA LYS A 92 -12.19 5.13 -5.52
C LYS A 92 -11.09 5.93 -6.24
N MET A 93 -10.65 5.48 -7.40
CA MET A 93 -9.60 6.12 -8.18
C MET A 93 -9.99 6.23 -9.65
N LYS A 94 -10.50 7.41 -10.05
CA LYS A 94 -10.83 7.69 -11.46
C LYS A 94 -9.61 7.50 -12.34
N GLY A 95 -9.81 6.90 -13.52
CA GLY A 95 -8.75 6.60 -14.48
C GLY A 95 -7.94 5.34 -14.17
N LEU A 96 -8.28 4.60 -13.11
CA LEU A 96 -7.64 3.32 -12.76
C LEU A 96 -8.43 2.14 -13.34
N GLN A 97 -7.71 1.26 -14.02
CA GLN A 97 -8.17 -0.06 -14.44
C GLN A 97 -7.16 -1.11 -14.00
N LEU A 98 -7.66 -2.31 -13.72
CA LEU A 98 -6.86 -3.43 -13.21
C LEU A 98 -7.18 -4.68 -14.03
N ARG A 99 -6.17 -5.49 -14.27
CA ARG A 99 -6.29 -6.84 -14.82
C ARG A 99 -5.44 -7.79 -14.00
N PHE A 100 -6.03 -8.91 -13.64
CA PHE A 100 -5.43 -9.93 -12.80
C PHE A 100 -5.45 -11.23 -13.57
N ARG A 101 -4.29 -11.88 -13.73
CA ARG A 101 -4.16 -13.15 -14.45
C ARG A 101 -3.23 -14.08 -13.69
N GLN A 102 -3.49 -15.37 -13.78
CA GLN A 102 -2.53 -16.38 -13.37
C GLN A 102 -1.79 -16.89 -14.61
N GLU A 103 -0.46 -16.85 -14.58
CA GLU A 103 0.41 -17.39 -15.62
C GLU A 103 1.36 -18.41 -14.99
N SER A 104 1.08 -19.70 -15.22
CA SER A 104 1.83 -20.81 -14.62
C SER A 104 1.93 -20.70 -13.08
N ASP A 105 3.13 -20.47 -12.54
CA ASP A 105 3.41 -20.38 -11.10
C ASP A 105 3.47 -18.93 -10.58
N ARG A 106 3.05 -17.95 -11.39
CA ARG A 106 3.09 -16.52 -11.09
C ARG A 106 1.73 -15.87 -11.25
N TYR A 107 1.54 -14.78 -10.51
CA TYR A 107 0.36 -13.93 -10.63
C TYR A 107 0.75 -12.60 -11.24
N LEU A 108 0.06 -12.23 -12.31
CA LEU A 108 0.29 -11.02 -13.06
C LEU A 108 -0.83 -10.02 -12.80
N PHE A 109 -0.42 -8.83 -12.34
CA PHE A 109 -1.28 -7.71 -11.98
C PHE A 109 -0.95 -6.55 -12.92
N GLU A 110 -1.76 -6.37 -13.94
CA GLU A 110 -1.59 -5.27 -14.88
C GLU A 110 -2.50 -4.11 -14.47
N VAL A 111 -1.90 -2.93 -14.38
CA VAL A 111 -2.53 -1.72 -13.88
C VAL A 111 -2.38 -0.65 -14.96
N ALA A 112 -3.50 -0.10 -15.40
CA ALA A 112 -3.50 1.06 -16.28
C ALA A 112 -4.05 2.24 -15.51
N TYR A 113 -3.24 3.29 -15.35
CA TYR A 113 -3.66 4.50 -14.68
C TYR A 113 -3.49 5.72 -15.59
N LYS A 114 -4.60 6.44 -15.77
CA LYS A 114 -4.64 7.68 -16.53
C LYS A 114 -4.76 8.89 -15.61
N PHE A 115 -3.71 9.72 -15.62
CA PHE A 115 -3.63 10.93 -14.82
C PHE A 115 -4.21 12.13 -15.57
N HIS A 116 -5.37 12.59 -15.13
CA HIS A 116 -6.11 13.72 -15.70
C HIS A 116 -6.48 14.76 -14.62
N PRO A 117 -5.51 15.39 -13.94
CA PRO A 117 -5.83 16.39 -12.94
C PRO A 117 -6.56 17.58 -13.59
N LYS A 118 -7.48 18.20 -12.85
CA LYS A 118 -8.02 19.49 -13.26
C LYS A 118 -6.91 20.55 -13.22
N LYS A 119 -6.94 21.54 -14.12
CA LYS A 119 -5.91 22.58 -14.19
C LYS A 119 -5.73 23.30 -12.85
N GLU A 120 -6.84 23.68 -12.22
CA GLU A 120 -6.84 24.38 -10.93
C GLU A 120 -6.15 23.55 -9.82
N LYS A 121 -6.22 22.21 -9.90
CA LYS A 121 -5.53 21.34 -8.94
C LYS A 121 -4.02 21.37 -9.10
N LEU A 122 -3.51 21.49 -10.33
CA LEU A 122 -2.08 21.58 -10.57
C LEU A 122 -1.54 22.96 -10.20
N ASP A 123 -2.31 24.02 -10.46
CA ASP A 123 -1.90 25.38 -10.15
C ASP A 123 -1.71 25.58 -8.63
N HIS A 124 -2.54 24.95 -7.80
CA HIS A 124 -2.43 25.02 -6.33
C HIS A 124 -1.57 23.92 -5.69
N LEU A 125 -1.36 22.80 -6.39
CA LEU A 125 -0.61 21.66 -5.88
C LEU A 125 0.24 21.06 -7.02
N PRO A 126 1.41 21.65 -7.31
CA PRO A 126 2.32 21.13 -8.35
C PRO A 126 2.69 19.65 -8.14
N GLU A 127 2.71 19.22 -6.88
CA GLU A 127 3.02 17.87 -6.42
C GLU A 127 1.82 16.91 -6.38
N TYR A 128 0.67 17.29 -6.96
CA TYR A 128 -0.56 16.49 -6.92
C TYR A 128 -0.41 15.06 -7.49
N ALA A 129 0.58 14.82 -8.36
CA ALA A 129 0.90 13.49 -8.83
C ALA A 129 1.34 12.54 -7.68
N TYR A 130 2.11 13.02 -6.70
CA TYR A 130 2.57 12.22 -5.56
C TYR A 130 1.41 11.72 -4.70
N LYS A 131 0.35 12.52 -4.55
CA LYS A 131 -0.91 12.07 -3.92
C LYS A 131 -1.53 10.88 -4.64
N LYS A 132 -1.41 10.83 -5.97
CA LYS A 132 -1.87 9.69 -6.78
C LYS A 132 -0.92 8.51 -6.66
N TYR A 133 0.38 8.72 -6.67
CA TYR A 133 1.34 7.63 -6.43
C TYR A 133 1.11 6.97 -5.07
N PHE A 134 0.87 7.75 -4.01
CA PHE A 134 0.51 7.23 -2.70
C PHE A 134 -0.69 6.28 -2.79
N SER A 135 -1.77 6.71 -3.45
CA SER A 135 -2.98 5.90 -3.61
C SER A 135 -2.75 4.67 -4.48
N LEU A 136 -1.86 4.77 -5.47
CA LEU A 136 -1.49 3.65 -6.33
C LEU A 136 -0.72 2.57 -5.59
N MET A 137 0.07 2.89 -4.55
CA MET A 137 0.81 1.86 -3.79
C MET A 137 -0.12 0.78 -3.23
N SER A 138 -1.34 1.15 -2.85
CA SER A 138 -2.37 0.18 -2.45
C SER A 138 -2.65 -0.85 -3.54
N TYR A 139 -2.79 -0.42 -4.80
CA TYR A 139 -3.09 -1.32 -5.92
C TYR A 139 -1.86 -2.01 -6.50
N LEU A 140 -0.69 -1.35 -6.42
CA LEU A 140 0.55 -1.80 -7.05
C LEU A 140 1.36 -2.74 -6.16
N VAL A 141 1.20 -2.68 -4.84
CA VAL A 141 2.02 -3.45 -3.91
C VAL A 141 1.14 -4.12 -2.86
N TYR A 142 0.39 -3.32 -2.09
CA TYR A 142 -0.23 -3.85 -0.88
C TYR A 142 -1.39 -4.80 -1.15
N TYR A 143 -2.29 -4.52 -2.10
CA TYR A 143 -3.38 -5.42 -2.45
C TYR A 143 -2.89 -6.73 -3.07
N PRO A 144 -1.96 -6.75 -4.05
CA PRO A 144 -1.38 -8.00 -4.54
C PRO A 144 -0.76 -8.85 -3.43
N VAL A 145 0.05 -8.24 -2.55
CA VAL A 145 0.69 -8.95 -1.43
C VAL A 145 -0.34 -9.43 -0.40
N THR A 146 -1.28 -8.58 -0.02
CA THR A 146 -2.35 -8.94 0.94
C THR A 146 -3.16 -10.11 0.42
N TRP A 147 -3.63 -10.03 -0.83
CA TRP A 147 -4.36 -11.14 -1.47
C TRP A 147 -3.56 -12.44 -1.46
N TYR A 148 -2.25 -12.39 -1.75
CA TYR A 148 -1.39 -13.56 -1.70
C TYR A 148 -1.26 -14.14 -0.28
N LEU A 149 -1.05 -13.28 0.72
CA LEU A 149 -0.94 -13.69 2.13
C LEU A 149 -2.25 -14.30 2.64
N GLU A 150 -3.40 -13.71 2.30
CA GLU A 150 -4.72 -14.26 2.67
C GLU A 150 -4.96 -15.61 1.98
N THR A 151 -4.67 -15.71 0.68
CA THR A 151 -4.97 -16.90 -0.12
C THR A 151 -4.04 -18.08 0.19
N PHE A 152 -2.75 -17.83 0.35
CA PHE A 152 -1.74 -18.91 0.42
C PHE A 152 -1.12 -19.09 1.80
N ARG A 153 -1.33 -18.15 2.73
CA ARG A 153 -0.78 -18.24 4.09
C ARG A 153 -1.82 -18.16 5.18
N ASN A 154 -3.10 -18.06 4.83
CA ASN A 154 -4.20 -17.94 5.79
C ASN A 154 -4.00 -16.77 6.76
N TRP A 155 -3.40 -15.68 6.28
CA TRP A 155 -3.33 -14.44 7.04
C TRP A 155 -4.63 -13.66 6.84
N THR A 156 -4.90 -12.71 7.72
CA THR A 156 -6.04 -11.79 7.66
C THR A 156 -5.53 -10.38 7.83
N VAL A 157 -6.04 -9.46 7.01
CA VAL A 157 -5.79 -8.03 7.17
C VAL A 157 -6.81 -7.39 8.11
N LEU A 158 -6.35 -6.60 9.08
CA LEU A 158 -7.23 -5.90 10.02
C LEU A 158 -6.93 -4.41 10.02
N HIS A 159 -7.97 -3.58 10.05
CA HIS A 159 -7.86 -2.13 10.24
C HIS A 159 -7.74 -1.82 11.74
N ALA A 160 -6.51 -1.93 12.25
CA ALA A 160 -6.14 -1.71 13.64
C ALA A 160 -4.72 -1.16 13.71
N SER A 161 -4.41 -0.44 14.79
CA SER A 161 -3.03 -0.12 15.14
C SER A 161 -2.51 -1.19 16.10
N ALA A 162 -1.20 -1.42 16.12
CA ALA A 162 -0.58 -2.34 17.06
C ALA A 162 0.77 -1.81 17.54
N LEU A 163 1.07 -2.11 18.80
CA LEU A 163 2.36 -1.87 19.42
C LEU A 163 2.76 -3.11 20.22
N SER A 164 4.06 -3.23 20.52
CA SER A 164 4.55 -4.17 21.53
C SER A 164 4.92 -3.42 22.79
N TYR A 165 4.67 -4.03 23.94
CA TYR A 165 5.18 -3.58 25.22
C TYR A 165 5.77 -4.78 25.94
N LYS A 166 7.06 -4.72 26.29
CA LYS A 166 7.78 -5.87 26.89
C LYS A 166 7.58 -7.16 26.08
N ASP A 167 7.71 -7.06 24.76
CA ASP A 167 7.58 -8.16 23.79
C ASP A 167 6.19 -8.80 23.68
N ARG A 168 5.17 -8.17 24.28
CA ARG A 168 3.77 -8.58 24.16
C ARG A 168 2.99 -7.61 23.27
N GLY A 169 2.21 -8.14 22.35
CA GLY A 169 1.43 -7.36 21.39
C GLY A 169 0.16 -6.78 22.01
N VAL A 170 -0.07 -5.50 21.79
CA VAL A 170 -1.32 -4.79 22.11
C VAL A 170 -1.91 -4.30 20.81
N MET A 171 -3.16 -4.68 20.54
CA MET A 171 -3.94 -4.18 19.42
C MET A 171 -4.87 -3.06 19.87
N ILE A 172 -5.01 -2.06 19.02
CA ILE A 172 -5.93 -0.94 19.20
C ILE A 172 -6.90 -0.98 18.03
N GLY A 173 -8.11 -1.48 18.29
CA GLY A 173 -9.18 -1.62 17.31
C GLY A 173 -10.21 -0.49 17.39
N GLY A 174 -11.21 -0.52 16.50
CA GLY A 174 -12.32 0.43 16.52
C GLY A 174 -12.56 1.14 15.19
N LEU A 175 -13.69 1.85 15.10
CA LEU A 175 -14.13 2.54 13.88
C LEU A 175 -13.18 3.69 13.47
N GLY A 176 -13.35 4.22 12.26
CA GLY A 176 -12.61 5.40 11.83
C GLY A 176 -12.94 6.60 12.73
N GLY A 177 -11.91 7.33 13.19
CA GLY A 177 -12.09 8.55 13.99
C GLY A 177 -12.21 8.36 15.51
N VAL A 178 -12.23 7.13 16.03
CA VAL A 178 -12.35 6.87 17.49
C VAL A 178 -11.06 7.10 18.29
N GLY A 179 -10.00 7.59 17.65
CA GLY A 179 -8.73 7.89 18.34
C GLY A 179 -7.67 6.78 18.35
N LYS A 180 -7.81 5.71 17.55
CA LYS A 180 -6.81 4.61 17.46
C LYS A 180 -5.37 5.10 17.29
N THR A 181 -5.16 5.98 16.31
CA THR A 181 -3.84 6.57 16.01
C THR A 181 -3.33 7.38 17.18
N THR A 182 -4.17 8.26 17.74
CA THR A 182 -3.86 9.10 18.89
C THR A 182 -3.44 8.27 20.11
N THR A 183 -4.22 7.24 20.47
CA THR A 183 -3.88 6.32 21.57
C THR A 183 -2.58 5.56 21.28
N CYS A 184 -2.38 5.07 20.06
CA CYS A 184 -1.16 4.37 19.68
C CYS A 184 0.08 5.26 19.81
N MET A 185 -0.01 6.53 19.38
CA MET A 185 1.09 7.48 19.48
C MET A 185 1.36 7.93 20.92
N ALA A 186 0.33 8.07 21.75
CA ALA A 186 0.51 8.33 23.18
C ALA A 186 1.24 7.16 23.87
N LEU A 187 0.91 5.91 23.51
CA LEU A 187 1.48 4.72 24.14
C LEU A 187 2.90 4.42 23.67
N VAL A 188 3.28 4.77 22.43
CA VAL A 188 4.65 4.50 21.92
C VAL A 188 5.72 5.31 22.66
N GLN A 189 5.33 6.36 23.39
CA GLN A 189 6.23 7.18 24.20
C GLN A 189 6.69 6.47 25.49
N TYR A 190 5.99 5.42 25.93
CA TYR A 190 6.38 4.70 27.14
C TYR A 190 7.64 3.87 26.91
N ALA A 191 8.57 3.91 27.87
CA ALA A 191 9.78 3.10 27.82
C ALA A 191 9.44 1.61 27.67
N GLY A 192 10.04 0.96 26.66
CA GLY A 192 9.78 -0.43 26.32
C GLY A 192 8.59 -0.67 25.37
N ALA A 193 7.88 0.38 24.95
CA ALA A 193 6.90 0.32 23.89
C ALA A 193 7.57 0.46 22.50
N ARG A 194 7.12 -0.35 21.53
CA ARG A 194 7.59 -0.28 20.14
C ARG A 194 6.41 -0.35 19.19
N LEU A 195 6.38 0.52 18.18
CA LEU A 195 5.32 0.50 17.19
C LEU A 195 5.44 -0.75 16.32
N ILE A 196 4.32 -1.46 16.11
CA ILE A 196 4.25 -2.56 15.13
C ILE A 196 3.71 -2.02 13.81
N SER A 197 2.51 -1.45 13.84
CA SER A 197 1.97 -0.73 12.70
C SER A 197 0.89 0.24 13.17
N GLU A 198 0.63 1.25 12.34
CA GLU A 198 -0.45 2.21 12.48
C GLU A 198 -1.38 1.99 11.30
N ASN A 199 -2.71 2.09 11.52
CA ASN A 199 -3.77 1.90 10.53
C ASN A 199 -4.08 0.45 10.12
N ILE A 200 -3.12 -0.38 9.73
CA ILE A 200 -3.37 -1.76 9.26
C ILE A 200 -2.39 -2.75 9.90
N ILE A 201 -2.84 -3.98 10.17
CA ILE A 201 -1.97 -5.11 10.54
C ILE A 201 -2.33 -6.35 9.74
N PHE A 202 -1.42 -7.32 9.73
CA PHE A 202 -1.75 -8.70 9.37
C PHE A 202 -1.78 -9.58 10.64
N THR A 203 -2.58 -10.64 10.62
CA THR A 203 -2.55 -11.68 11.65
C THR A 203 -2.84 -13.05 11.04
N ASP A 204 -2.27 -14.11 11.62
CA ASP A 204 -2.63 -15.50 11.32
C ASP A 204 -3.45 -16.14 12.45
N GLY A 205 -3.91 -15.32 13.42
CA GLY A 205 -4.59 -15.75 14.64
C GLY A 205 -3.65 -16.06 15.81
N ALA A 206 -2.37 -16.34 15.56
CA ALA A 206 -1.37 -16.61 16.59
C ALA A 206 -0.43 -15.42 16.81
N TYR A 207 -0.16 -14.65 15.76
CA TYR A 207 0.74 -13.50 15.79
C TYR A 207 0.14 -12.29 15.07
N ILE A 208 0.62 -11.12 15.47
CA ILE A 208 0.45 -9.85 14.76
C ILE A 208 1.72 -9.59 13.95
N TYR A 209 1.54 -9.22 12.69
CA TYR A 209 2.61 -8.86 11.77
C TYR A 209 2.39 -7.42 11.28
N PRO A 210 3.47 -6.65 11.10
CA PRO A 210 3.35 -5.27 10.67
C PRO A 210 2.85 -5.17 9.22
N PHE A 211 1.92 -4.24 8.97
CA PHE A 211 1.65 -3.75 7.63
C PHE A 211 2.55 -2.52 7.43
N ASN A 212 3.70 -2.71 6.78
CA ASN A 212 4.76 -1.70 6.69
C ASN A 212 4.44 -0.57 5.68
N GLU A 213 3.27 0.06 5.80
CA GLU A 213 2.96 1.29 5.05
C GLU A 213 3.51 2.54 5.77
N PRO A 214 3.71 3.66 5.06
CA PRO A 214 4.02 4.92 5.70
C PRO A 214 2.93 5.35 6.69
N ILE A 215 3.37 5.74 7.88
CA ILE A 215 2.53 6.20 8.98
C ILE A 215 2.12 7.65 8.71
N ARG A 216 0.86 7.98 8.98
CA ARG A 216 0.28 9.29 8.60
C ARG A 216 -0.20 10.04 9.83
N LEU A 217 0.60 10.99 10.28
CA LEU A 217 0.31 11.75 11.50
C LEU A 217 -0.19 13.16 11.15
N ASN A 218 -1.19 13.62 11.89
CA ASN A 218 -1.61 15.02 11.90
C ASN A 218 -0.84 15.79 12.99
N ALA A 219 -1.03 17.10 13.07
CA ALA A 219 -0.37 17.95 14.07
C ALA A 219 -0.62 17.47 15.51
N GLU A 220 -1.87 17.16 15.87
CA GLU A 220 -2.24 16.67 17.20
C GLU A 220 -1.47 15.39 17.59
N SER A 221 -1.32 14.44 16.65
CA SER A 221 -0.56 13.21 16.90
C SER A 221 0.93 13.47 17.02
N LEU A 222 1.46 14.50 16.35
CA LEU A 222 2.85 14.91 16.45
C LEU A 222 3.16 15.60 17.78
N GLU A 223 2.24 16.41 18.30
CA GLU A 223 2.37 17.04 19.62
C GLU A 223 2.52 16.00 20.74
N LEU A 224 1.78 14.89 20.65
CA LEU A 224 1.90 13.76 21.58
C LEU A 224 3.28 13.08 21.56
N LEU A 225 4.07 13.32 20.51
CA LEU A 225 5.39 12.73 20.37
C LEU A 225 6.51 13.60 20.96
N ALA A 226 6.20 14.80 21.49
CA ALA A 226 7.04 15.77 22.22
C ALA A 226 8.45 16.06 21.66
N ASN A 227 9.36 15.07 21.64
CA ASN A 227 10.72 15.14 21.10
C ASN A 227 10.89 14.41 19.76
N GLY A 228 9.79 13.91 19.18
CA GLY A 228 9.79 13.02 18.03
C GLY A 228 10.20 11.60 18.46
N PRO A 229 9.49 10.55 18.02
CA PRO A 229 9.86 9.21 18.40
C PRO A 229 11.13 8.83 17.63
N GLU A 230 12.17 8.37 18.33
CA GLU A 230 13.39 7.82 17.70
C GLU A 230 13.11 6.76 16.63
N GLN A 231 11.90 6.18 16.68
CA GLN A 231 11.40 5.13 15.80
C GLN A 231 10.87 5.66 14.46
N LEU A 232 10.57 6.95 14.31
CA LEU A 232 10.00 7.49 13.07
C LEU A 232 10.99 8.37 12.32
N ARG A 233 11.07 8.17 11.01
CA ARG A 233 11.86 9.01 10.10
C ARG A 233 10.91 9.69 9.10
N PRO A 234 10.94 11.02 8.97
CA PRO A 234 10.15 11.72 7.95
C PRO A 234 10.48 11.20 6.55
N MET A 235 9.46 11.06 5.70
CA MET A 235 9.65 10.80 4.28
C MET A 235 10.16 12.06 3.56
N LYS A 236 10.94 11.89 2.50
CA LYS A 236 11.44 13.02 1.68
C LYS A 236 10.35 13.80 0.96
N PHE A 237 9.17 13.21 0.77
CA PHE A 237 8.06 13.87 0.07
C PHE A 237 7.18 14.61 1.09
N PRO A 238 7.22 15.95 1.11
CA PRO A 238 6.35 16.73 1.96
C PRO A 238 4.91 16.68 1.43
N GLU A 239 3.95 16.54 2.34
CA GLU A 239 2.53 16.89 2.16
C GLU A 239 1.82 16.45 0.86
N GLY A 240 1.34 15.20 0.84
CA GLY A 240 0.40 14.74 -0.20
C GLY A 240 -1.07 14.71 0.22
N LEU A 241 -1.36 14.74 1.52
CA LEU A 241 -2.63 14.24 2.05
C LEU A 241 -3.14 15.05 3.26
N LYS A 242 -3.81 16.18 3.01
CA LYS A 242 -4.69 16.84 4.00
C LYS A 242 -3.98 17.11 5.36
N GLU A 243 -2.91 17.90 5.36
CA GLU A 243 -2.23 18.31 6.61
C GLU A 243 -1.72 17.10 7.43
N LYS A 244 -1.29 16.05 6.72
CA LYS A 244 -0.64 14.89 7.33
C LYS A 244 0.77 14.75 6.82
N TRP A 245 1.67 14.46 7.76
CA TRP A 245 3.06 14.14 7.52
C TRP A 245 3.23 12.63 7.45
N LEU A 246 4.11 12.19 6.55
CA LEU A 246 4.39 10.79 6.32
C LEU A 246 5.71 10.41 6.97
N PHE A 247 5.70 9.26 7.64
CA PHE A 247 6.87 8.72 8.33
C PHE A 247 7.09 7.25 7.98
N HIS A 248 8.35 6.88 7.88
CA HIS A 248 8.76 5.49 7.96
C HIS A 248 8.98 5.09 9.41
N LEU A 249 8.61 3.85 9.75
CA LEU A 249 9.19 3.18 10.90
C LEU A 249 10.66 2.87 10.56
N ASP A 250 11.57 3.28 11.43
CA ASP A 250 13.00 3.05 11.29
C ASP A 250 13.29 1.55 11.31
N SER A 251 14.13 1.09 10.37
CA SER A 251 14.44 -0.32 10.17
C SER A 251 15.01 -1.00 11.41
N LYS A 252 15.68 -0.26 12.31
CA LYS A 252 16.18 -0.80 13.58
C LYS A 252 15.07 -1.24 14.54
N TYR A 253 13.85 -0.72 14.37
CA TYR A 253 12.69 -1.04 15.18
C TYR A 253 11.64 -1.87 14.42
N LEU A 254 11.91 -2.28 13.18
CA LEU A 254 11.00 -3.14 12.43
C LEU A 254 10.78 -4.45 13.21
N PRO A 255 9.58 -4.68 13.74
CA PRO A 255 9.28 -5.89 14.49
C PRO A 255 9.00 -7.02 13.49
N GLN A 256 9.48 -8.23 13.78
CA GLN A 256 9.22 -9.37 12.90
C GLN A 256 7.77 -9.85 13.02
N LYS A 257 7.33 -10.07 14.26
CA LYS A 257 5.96 -10.42 14.66
C LYS A 257 5.85 -10.37 16.18
N VAL A 258 4.64 -10.25 16.72
CA VAL A 258 4.41 -10.28 18.18
C VAL A 258 3.18 -11.09 18.53
N GLU A 259 3.22 -11.76 19.68
CA GLU A 259 2.07 -12.51 20.20
C GLU A 259 1.02 -11.52 20.74
N PRO A 260 -0.24 -11.57 20.27
CA PRO A 260 -1.31 -10.72 20.78
C PRO A 260 -1.63 -11.10 22.23
N THR A 261 -1.72 -10.09 23.11
CA THR A 261 -2.05 -10.30 24.53
C THR A 261 -3.19 -9.43 25.03
N ALA A 262 -3.45 -8.30 24.35
CA ALA A 262 -4.53 -7.39 24.71
C ALA A 262 -5.13 -6.75 23.45
N LEU A 263 -6.43 -6.51 23.51
CA LEU A 263 -7.17 -5.69 22.57
C LEU A 263 -7.79 -4.51 23.33
N PHE A 264 -7.47 -3.31 22.89
CA PHE A 264 -8.09 -2.07 23.36
C PHE A 264 -9.06 -1.56 22.29
N LEU A 265 -10.27 -1.22 22.72
CA LEU A 265 -11.33 -0.62 21.90
C LEU A 265 -11.69 0.72 22.55
N PRO A 266 -11.23 1.86 21.99
CA PRO A 266 -11.55 3.20 22.48
C PRO A 266 -13.04 3.53 22.36
#